data_AF-A0A964TKA7-F1
#
_entry.id   AF-A0A964TKA7-F1
#
_cell.length_a   1.000
_cell.length_b   1.000
_cell.length_c   1.000
_cell.angle_alpha   90.00
_cell.angle_beta   90.00
_cell.angle_gamma   90.00
#
_symmetry.space_group_name_H-M   'P 1'
#
loop_
_entity.id
_entity.type
_entity.pdbx_description
1 polymer ?
#
loop_
_entity_poly.entity_id
_entity_poly.type
_entity_poly.pdbx_seq_one_letter_code
_entity_poly.pdbx_strand_id
1 'polypeptide(L)'
;MSPFPPDVRLVIFDADDTLRRTLVPGQPCPHRDGEWEPIGGLREALGGLPWGRDLRMALASNQDHVFYGHLSAATARRLLLDAAEAATGHRPPPWAALFCPHRMEGGCGCRKPEPGLLLRAMRLWGAAPAETLFVGDAPSDREAAARAGVRFLHVGALRPPAAASARP
;
A
#
# COMPACT_ATOMS: atom_id res chain seq x y z
N MET A 1 -17.45 9.56 -7.97
CA MET A 1 -16.58 9.36 -9.14
C MET A 1 -15.27 8.76 -8.66
N SER A 2 -14.65 7.86 -9.42
CA SER A 2 -13.37 7.26 -9.04
C SER A 2 -12.27 8.33 -8.98
N PRO A 3 -11.38 8.33 -7.96
CA PRO A 3 -10.22 9.22 -7.93
C PRO A 3 -9.10 8.74 -8.88
N PHE A 4 -9.27 7.57 -9.50
CA PHE A 4 -8.30 6.97 -10.40
C PHE A 4 -8.67 7.19 -11.87
N PRO A 5 -7.67 7.29 -12.77
CA PRO A 5 -7.92 7.30 -14.21
C PRO A 5 -8.77 6.10 -14.67
N PRO A 6 -9.62 6.26 -15.69
CA PRO A 6 -10.61 5.25 -16.09
C PRO A 6 -9.99 3.96 -16.66
N ASP A 7 -8.75 4.02 -17.12
CA ASP A 7 -7.98 2.91 -17.65
C ASP A 7 -7.24 2.10 -16.56
N VAL A 8 -7.28 2.56 -15.30
CA VAL A 8 -6.71 1.80 -14.17
C VAL A 8 -7.61 0.61 -13.83
N ARG A 9 -7.00 -0.57 -13.80
CA ARG A 9 -7.65 -1.85 -13.42
C ARG A 9 -6.99 -2.51 -12.22
N LEU A 10 -5.72 -2.18 -11.95
CA LEU A 10 -4.99 -2.64 -10.78
C LEU A 10 -4.45 -1.43 -10.00
N VAL A 11 -4.84 -1.33 -8.72
CA VAL A 11 -4.22 -0.39 -7.78
C VAL A 11 -3.36 -1.19 -6.81
N ILE A 12 -2.08 -0.85 -6.78
CA ILE A 12 -1.13 -1.36 -5.82
C ILE A 12 -0.97 -0.28 -4.75
N PHE A 13 -1.03 -0.65 -3.48
CA PHE A 13 -0.84 0.28 -2.38
C PHE A 13 0.43 -0.08 -1.60
N ASP A 14 1.21 0.92 -1.24
CA ASP A 14 2.02 0.83 -0.02
C ASP A 14 1.12 0.75 1.23
N ALA A 15 1.66 0.43 2.40
CA ALA A 15 0.88 0.25 3.62
C ALA A 15 1.18 1.28 4.72
N ASP A 16 2.44 1.39 5.15
CA ASP A 16 2.83 2.22 6.29
C ASP A 16 2.98 3.68 5.82
N ASP A 17 2.31 4.61 6.49
CA ASP A 17 2.08 6.02 6.09
C ASP A 17 1.24 6.24 4.81
N THR A 18 0.92 5.15 4.10
CA THR A 18 -0.03 5.13 2.98
C THR A 18 -1.44 4.73 3.40
N LEU A 19 -1.68 3.48 3.83
CA LEU A 19 -3.01 2.99 4.23
C LEU A 19 -3.25 3.12 5.73
N ARG A 20 -2.18 2.98 6.53
CA ARG A 20 -2.18 3.07 7.99
C ARG A 20 -1.01 3.90 8.46
N ARG A 21 -1.06 4.40 9.70
CA ARG A 21 0.12 4.87 10.43
C ARG A 21 0.38 4.00 11.64
N THR A 22 1.64 3.87 12.03
CA THR A 22 2.01 3.24 13.31
C THR A 22 1.81 4.21 14.47
N LEU A 23 1.34 3.68 15.60
CA LEU A 23 1.12 4.42 16.85
C LEU A 23 2.32 4.32 17.80
N VAL A 24 3.28 3.45 17.52
CA VAL A 24 4.44 3.21 18.39
C VAL A 24 5.61 4.09 17.92
N PRO A 25 6.05 5.07 18.72
CA PRO A 25 7.14 5.97 18.33
C PRO A 25 8.43 5.20 18.01
N GLY A 26 9.07 5.53 16.89
CA GLY A 26 10.32 4.91 16.45
C GLY A 26 10.19 3.52 15.81
N GLN A 27 8.98 2.97 15.76
CA GLN A 27 8.71 1.70 15.09
C GLN A 27 8.25 1.98 13.64
N PRO A 28 8.86 1.39 12.61
CA PRO A 28 8.50 1.70 11.22
C PRO A 28 7.21 1.03 10.74
N CYS A 29 6.78 -0.05 11.39
CA CYS A 29 5.54 -0.76 11.07
C CYS A 29 4.96 -1.44 12.33
N PRO A 30 3.63 -1.58 12.47
CA PRO A 30 3.02 -2.24 13.62
C PRO A 30 3.42 -3.72 13.69
N HIS A 31 3.62 -4.24 14.91
CA HIS A 31 3.93 -5.65 15.15
C HIS A 31 2.70 -6.44 15.58
N ARG A 32 1.66 -5.76 16.07
CA ARG A 32 0.42 -6.35 16.57
C ARG A 32 -0.76 -5.38 16.48
N ASP A 33 -1.93 -5.86 16.87
CA ASP A 33 -3.16 -5.08 16.93
C ASP A 33 -3.04 -3.98 18.00
N GLY A 34 -3.67 -2.83 17.75
CA GLY A 34 -3.59 -1.66 18.62
C GLY A 34 -2.34 -0.79 18.42
N GLU A 35 -1.39 -1.19 17.57
CA GLU A 35 -0.19 -0.39 17.25
C GLU A 35 -0.32 0.42 15.94
N TRP A 36 -1.52 0.47 15.37
CA TRP A 36 -1.78 1.20 14.13
C TRP A 36 -3.21 1.71 14.05
N GLU A 37 -3.41 2.69 13.18
CA GLU A 37 -4.73 3.18 12.78
C GLU A 37 -4.75 3.53 11.28
N PRO A 38 -5.90 3.44 10.60
CA PRO A 38 -5.99 3.83 9.19
C PRO A 38 -5.73 5.31 9.00
N ILE A 39 -5.14 5.68 7.86
CA ILE A 39 -5.01 7.08 7.48
C ILE A 39 -6.41 7.66 7.22
N GLY A 40 -6.73 8.78 7.87
CA GLY A 40 -8.03 9.44 7.76
C GLY A 40 -8.35 9.92 6.34
N GLY A 41 -9.63 9.87 5.96
CA GLY A 41 -10.11 10.29 4.64
C GLY A 41 -10.06 9.22 3.56
N LEU A 42 -9.33 8.12 3.77
CA LEU A 42 -9.20 7.06 2.77
C LEU A 42 -10.47 6.22 2.62
N ARG A 43 -11.18 5.94 3.71
CA ARG A 43 -12.43 5.17 3.67
C ARG A 43 -13.48 5.91 2.85
N GLU A 44 -13.53 7.23 2.96
CA GLU A 44 -14.42 8.11 2.21
C GLU A 44 -14.04 8.13 0.72
N ALA A 45 -12.75 8.22 0.41
CA ALA A 45 -12.27 8.29 -0.97
C ALA A 45 -12.31 6.95 -1.72
N LEU A 46 -12.08 5.83 -1.02
CA LEU A 46 -11.86 4.52 -1.62
C LEU A 46 -13.00 3.52 -1.33
N GLY A 47 -13.85 3.77 -0.34
CA GLY A 47 -14.88 2.84 0.15
C GLY A 47 -15.93 2.44 -0.87
N GLY A 48 -16.28 3.35 -1.78
CA GLY A 48 -17.32 3.14 -2.79
C GLY A 48 -16.81 2.58 -4.13
N LEU A 49 -15.52 2.25 -4.23
CA LEU A 49 -14.95 1.77 -5.49
C LEU A 49 -15.29 0.29 -5.74
N PRO A 50 -15.35 -0.16 -7.02
CA PRO A 50 -15.78 -1.51 -7.38
C PRO A 50 -14.67 -2.56 -7.17
N TRP A 51 -14.10 -2.59 -5.96
CA TRP A 51 -13.05 -3.53 -5.57
C TRP A 51 -13.51 -4.98 -5.74
N GLY A 52 -12.64 -5.83 -6.29
CA GLY A 52 -12.98 -7.24 -6.52
C GLY A 52 -13.95 -7.46 -7.70
N ARG A 53 -14.39 -6.39 -8.37
CA ARG A 53 -15.12 -6.44 -9.64
C ARG A 53 -14.23 -5.92 -10.77
N ASP A 54 -14.34 -4.63 -11.05
CA ASP A 54 -13.64 -3.97 -12.16
C ASP A 54 -12.28 -3.43 -11.74
N LEU A 55 -12.10 -3.19 -10.43
CA LEU A 55 -10.87 -2.70 -9.85
C LEU A 55 -10.25 -3.76 -8.93
N ARG A 56 -8.99 -4.10 -9.21
CA ARG A 56 -8.18 -5.04 -8.42
C ARG A 56 -7.27 -4.28 -7.47
N MET A 57 -6.91 -4.96 -6.38
CA MET A 57 -6.06 -4.43 -5.34
C MET A 57 -4.89 -5.38 -5.05
N ALA A 58 -3.71 -4.81 -4.85
CA ALA A 58 -2.57 -5.49 -4.25
C ALA A 58 -1.85 -4.56 -3.27
N LEU A 59 -1.05 -5.14 -2.38
CA LEU A 59 -0.19 -4.40 -1.45
C LEU A 59 1.27 -4.67 -1.79
N ALA A 60 2.12 -3.66 -1.67
CA ALA A 60 3.56 -3.74 -1.87
C ALA A 60 4.27 -2.93 -0.79
N SER A 61 4.70 -3.60 0.28
CA SER A 61 5.28 -2.96 1.47
C SER A 61 6.66 -3.51 1.83
N ASN A 62 7.55 -2.68 2.37
CA ASN A 62 8.82 -3.11 2.96
C ASN A 62 8.56 -3.49 4.43
N GLN A 63 8.83 -4.75 4.83
CA GLN A 63 8.56 -5.30 6.16
C GLN A 63 9.80 -6.02 6.71
N ASP A 64 10.93 -5.31 6.82
CA ASP A 64 12.23 -5.84 7.25
C ASP A 64 12.27 -6.28 8.72
N HIS A 65 11.34 -5.81 9.55
CA HIS A 65 11.12 -6.32 10.91
C HIS A 65 10.76 -7.82 10.94
N VAL A 66 10.37 -8.40 9.79
CA VAL A 66 10.27 -9.84 9.63
C VAL A 66 11.63 -10.53 9.65
N PHE A 67 12.64 -9.96 9.00
CA PHE A 67 14.01 -10.48 9.06
C PHE A 67 14.59 -10.41 10.47
N TYR A 68 14.37 -9.30 11.17
CA TYR A 68 14.89 -9.08 12.52
C TYR A 68 14.14 -9.87 13.62
N GLY A 69 13.10 -10.64 13.27
CA GLY A 69 12.37 -11.47 14.21
C GLY A 69 11.38 -10.73 15.11
N HIS A 70 11.17 -9.42 14.88
CA HIS A 70 10.17 -8.63 15.61
C HIS A 70 8.74 -8.94 15.16
N LEU A 71 8.57 -9.45 13.94
CA LEU A 71 7.28 -9.69 13.33
C LEU A 71 7.27 -11.00 12.54
N SER A 72 6.28 -11.87 12.73
CA SER A 72 6.15 -13.05 11.87
C SER A 72 5.64 -12.65 10.48
N ALA A 73 6.05 -13.38 9.44
CA ALA A 73 5.52 -13.16 8.08
C ALA A 73 3.99 -13.32 7.99
N ALA A 74 3.40 -14.19 8.83
CA ALA A 74 1.96 -14.37 8.90
C ALA A 74 1.27 -13.15 9.52
N THR A 75 1.83 -12.63 10.62
CA THR A 75 1.32 -11.43 11.28
C THR A 75 1.47 -10.20 10.39
N ALA A 76 2.62 -10.03 9.71
CA ALA A 76 2.82 -8.95 8.73
C ALA A 76 1.74 -8.97 7.66
N ARG A 77 1.51 -10.14 7.04
CA ARG A 77 0.45 -10.31 6.04
C ARG A 77 -0.93 -9.95 6.58
N ARG A 78 -1.28 -10.46 7.76
CA ARG A 78 -2.58 -10.19 8.40
C ARG A 78 -2.78 -8.69 8.58
N LEU A 79 -1.83 -8.01 9.21
CA LEU A 79 -1.90 -6.57 9.48
C LEU A 79 -1.97 -5.73 8.20
N LEU A 80 -1.28 -6.14 7.14
CA LEU A 80 -1.37 -5.48 5.82
C LEU A 80 -2.78 -5.59 5.23
N LEU A 81 -3.39 -6.78 5.29
CA LEU A 81 -4.76 -7.00 4.83
C LEU A 81 -5.78 -6.23 5.68
N ASP A 82 -5.59 -6.19 6.99
CA ASP A 82 -6.46 -5.43 7.91
C ASP A 82 -6.40 -3.92 7.60
N ALA A 83 -5.21 -3.39 7.30
CA ALA A 83 -5.04 -2.00 6.89
C ALA A 83 -5.76 -1.68 5.57
N ALA A 84 -5.67 -2.58 4.58
CA ALA A 84 -6.37 -2.42 3.31
C ALA A 84 -7.89 -2.41 3.50
N GLU A 85 -8.43 -3.33 4.30
CA GLU A 85 -9.85 -3.38 4.62
C GLU A 85 -10.32 -2.14 5.40
N ALA A 86 -9.54 -1.71 6.39
CA ALA A 86 -9.82 -0.50 7.16
C ALA A 86 -9.79 0.78 6.29
N ALA A 87 -8.92 0.84 5.29
CA ALA A 87 -8.82 2.00 4.38
C ALA A 87 -9.83 1.97 3.22
N THR A 88 -10.24 0.79 2.73
CA THR A 88 -10.98 0.69 1.45
C THR A 88 -12.34 -0.01 1.53
N GLY A 89 -12.64 -0.72 2.61
CA GLY A 89 -13.90 -1.44 2.81
C GLY A 89 -13.87 -2.80 2.14
N HIS A 90 -12.74 -3.14 1.54
CA HIS A 90 -12.51 -4.37 0.82
C HIS A 90 -11.25 -5.04 1.32
N ARG A 91 -11.37 -6.31 1.70
CA ARG A 91 -10.22 -7.15 2.04
C ARG A 91 -9.75 -7.88 0.77
N PRO A 92 -8.55 -7.58 0.25
CA PRO A 92 -8.03 -8.32 -0.89
C PRO A 92 -7.68 -9.77 -0.48
N PRO A 93 -7.55 -10.71 -1.43
CA PRO A 93 -7.18 -12.08 -1.10
C PRO A 93 -5.77 -12.15 -0.51
N PRO A 94 -5.44 -13.15 0.34
CA PRO A 94 -4.16 -13.17 1.07
C PRO A 94 -2.90 -13.10 0.19
N TRP A 95 -2.97 -13.62 -1.04
CA TRP A 95 -1.85 -13.61 -1.98
C TRP A 95 -1.58 -12.23 -2.60
N ALA A 96 -2.52 -11.28 -2.48
CA ALA A 96 -2.36 -9.91 -2.96
C ALA A 96 -1.54 -9.04 -1.97
N ALA A 97 -1.33 -9.50 -0.75
CA ALA A 97 -0.44 -8.85 0.23
C ALA A 97 1.02 -9.27 -0.01
N LEU A 98 1.70 -8.52 -0.88
CA LEU A 98 3.11 -8.70 -1.18
C LEU A 98 3.96 -7.78 -0.29
N PHE A 99 5.02 -8.32 0.27
CA PHE A 99 5.95 -7.53 1.06
C PHE A 99 7.37 -8.07 0.93
N CYS A 100 8.35 -7.20 1.16
CA CYS A 100 9.74 -7.56 1.28
C CYS A 100 10.07 -7.86 2.75
N PRO A 101 10.38 -9.12 3.13
CA PRO A 101 10.74 -9.46 4.50
C PRO A 101 12.23 -9.23 4.80
N HIS A 102 13.06 -8.92 3.80
CA HIS A 102 14.52 -8.91 3.91
C HIS A 102 15.07 -7.64 4.59
N ARG A 103 16.25 -7.76 5.20
CA ARG A 103 17.04 -6.63 5.72
C ARG A 103 17.35 -5.59 4.63
N MET A 104 17.57 -4.35 5.07
CA MET A 104 17.80 -3.20 4.18
C MET A 104 18.96 -3.39 3.20
N GLU A 105 20.07 -3.94 3.68
CA GLU A 105 21.33 -4.12 2.93
C GLU A 105 21.39 -5.45 2.16
N GLY A 106 20.27 -6.16 2.03
CA GLY A 106 20.23 -7.53 1.50
C GLY A 106 20.36 -7.67 -0.01
N GLY A 107 20.37 -6.56 -0.77
CA GLY A 107 20.49 -6.57 -2.24
C GLY A 107 19.36 -7.32 -2.97
N CYS A 108 18.19 -7.46 -2.34
CA CYS A 108 17.07 -8.21 -2.93
C CYS A 108 16.32 -7.37 -3.97
N GLY A 109 15.87 -7.99 -5.06
CA GLY A 109 15.10 -7.31 -6.11
C GLY A 109 13.65 -6.94 -5.72
N CYS A 110 13.22 -7.19 -4.48
CA CYS A 110 11.86 -6.89 -4.02
C CYS A 110 11.76 -5.69 -3.09
N ARG A 111 12.84 -5.26 -2.43
CA ARG A 111 12.76 -4.12 -1.50
C ARG A 111 12.63 -2.83 -2.32
N LYS A 112 11.55 -2.07 -2.13
CA LYS A 112 11.41 -0.75 -2.76
C LYS A 112 12.62 0.11 -2.38
N PRO A 113 13.31 0.76 -3.33
CA PRO A 113 12.85 1.14 -4.67
C PRO A 113 12.91 0.07 -5.78
N GLU A 114 13.39 -1.15 -5.52
CA GLU A 114 13.34 -2.20 -6.54
C GLU A 114 11.90 -2.55 -6.93
N PRO A 115 11.60 -2.76 -8.23
CA PRO A 115 10.24 -2.88 -8.72
C PRO A 115 9.63 -4.28 -8.51
N GLY A 116 10.36 -5.23 -7.91
CA GLY A 116 9.98 -6.65 -7.90
C GLY A 116 8.61 -6.94 -7.29
N LEU A 117 8.18 -6.21 -6.26
CA LEU A 117 6.83 -6.36 -5.68
C LEU A 117 5.74 -5.90 -6.67
N LEU A 118 5.94 -4.77 -7.34
CA LEU A 118 4.98 -4.23 -8.31
C LEU A 118 4.88 -5.13 -9.54
N LEU A 119 6.02 -5.57 -10.08
CA LEU A 119 6.07 -6.51 -11.19
C LEU A 119 5.37 -7.83 -10.84
N ARG A 120 5.54 -8.32 -9.61
CA ARG A 120 4.85 -9.52 -9.14
C ARG A 120 3.34 -9.30 -9.02
N ALA A 121 2.89 -8.15 -8.51
CA ALA A 121 1.47 -7.82 -8.44
C ALA A 121 0.82 -7.80 -9.84
N MET A 122 1.46 -7.13 -10.80
CA MET A 122 0.98 -7.09 -12.19
C MET A 122 0.88 -8.48 -12.81
N ARG A 123 1.89 -9.35 -12.60
CA ARG A 123 1.85 -10.74 -13.09
C ARG A 123 0.72 -11.56 -12.48
N LEU A 124 0.47 -11.42 -11.18
CA LEU A 124 -0.61 -12.16 -10.50
C LEU A 124 -2.00 -11.80 -11.06
N TRP A 125 -2.17 -10.56 -11.51
CA TRP A 125 -3.43 -10.05 -12.03
C TRP A 125 -3.51 -9.99 -13.55
N GLY A 126 -2.42 -10.29 -14.27
CA GLY A 126 -2.34 -10.13 -15.72
C GLY A 126 -2.54 -8.68 -16.19
N ALA A 127 -2.18 -7.70 -15.36
CA ALA A 127 -2.36 -6.27 -15.66
C ALA A 127 -1.15 -5.71 -16.40
N ALA A 128 -1.39 -4.87 -17.41
CA ALA A 128 -0.32 -4.12 -18.06
C ALA A 128 0.15 -2.94 -17.19
N PRO A 129 1.39 -2.44 -17.37
CA PRO A 129 1.85 -1.25 -16.64
C PRO A 129 0.97 -0.02 -16.85
N ALA A 130 0.43 0.15 -18.07
CA ALA A 130 -0.52 1.22 -18.39
C ALA A 130 -1.81 1.13 -17.57
N GLU A 131 -2.31 -0.06 -17.27
CA GLU A 131 -3.53 -0.29 -16.48
C GLU A 131 -3.27 -0.27 -14.96
N THR A 132 -2.03 -0.02 -14.55
CA THR A 132 -1.59 -0.15 -13.15
C THR A 132 -1.26 1.22 -12.55
N LEU A 133 -1.73 1.42 -11.32
CA LEU A 133 -1.41 2.58 -10.49
C LEU A 133 -0.76 2.11 -9.19
N PHE A 134 0.38 2.70 -8.82
CA PHE A 134 0.96 2.53 -7.50
C PHE A 134 0.68 3.76 -6.64
N VAL A 135 0.09 3.54 -5.46
CA VAL A 135 -0.20 4.57 -4.47
C VAL A 135 0.76 4.41 -3.29
N GLY A 136 1.49 5.46 -2.95
CA GLY A 136 2.44 5.47 -1.84
C GLY A 136 2.70 6.87 -1.30
N ASP A 137 3.54 6.99 -0.28
CA ASP A 137 3.93 8.26 0.33
C ASP A 137 5.42 8.57 0.08
N ALA A 138 6.26 7.55 -0.02
CA ALA A 138 7.71 7.71 0.04
C ALA A 138 8.35 7.98 -1.35
N PRO A 139 9.54 8.62 -1.38
CA PRO A 139 10.34 8.71 -2.60
C PRO A 139 10.72 7.33 -3.18
N SER A 140 10.94 6.34 -2.32
CA SER A 140 11.21 4.96 -2.72
C SER A 140 10.02 4.33 -3.46
N ASP A 141 8.80 4.75 -3.15
CA ASP A 141 7.60 4.27 -3.84
C ASP A 141 7.50 4.84 -5.25
N ARG A 142 7.74 6.15 -5.38
CA ARG A 142 7.79 6.82 -6.67
C ARG A 142 8.84 6.20 -7.58
N GLU A 143 10.03 5.94 -7.04
CA GLU A 143 11.11 5.30 -7.77
C GLU A 143 10.75 3.86 -8.17
N ALA A 144 10.14 3.08 -7.26
CA ALA A 144 9.67 1.73 -7.59
C ALA A 144 8.62 1.74 -8.72
N ALA A 145 7.69 2.71 -8.71
CA ALA A 145 6.73 2.89 -9.79
C ALA A 145 7.41 3.21 -11.12
N ALA A 146 8.37 4.14 -11.11
CA ALA A 146 9.12 4.53 -12.30
C ALA A 146 9.87 3.34 -12.90
N ARG A 147 10.57 2.55 -12.07
CA ARG A 147 11.28 1.33 -12.49
C ARG A 147 10.35 0.23 -12.98
N ALA A 148 9.13 0.15 -12.46
CA ALA A 148 8.12 -0.80 -12.91
C ALA A 148 7.36 -0.31 -14.17
N GLY A 149 7.55 0.94 -14.59
CA GLY A 149 6.84 1.55 -15.71
C GLY A 149 5.35 1.81 -15.43
N VAL A 150 4.97 1.96 -14.16
CA VAL A 150 3.57 2.18 -13.75
C VAL A 150 3.35 3.63 -13.31
N ARG A 151 2.09 4.07 -13.32
CA ARG A 151 1.74 5.40 -12.79
C ARG A 151 1.94 5.44 -11.27
N PHE A 152 2.35 6.59 -10.75
CA PHE A 152 2.46 6.84 -9.32
C PHE A 152 1.47 7.92 -8.87
N LEU A 153 0.79 7.68 -7.76
CA LEU A 153 -0.05 8.65 -7.08
C LEU A 153 0.40 8.77 -5.62
N HIS A 154 0.77 9.99 -5.21
CA HIS A 154 1.05 10.24 -3.81
C HIS A 154 -0.25 10.17 -2.99
N VAL A 155 -0.26 9.45 -1.87
CA VAL A 155 -1.46 9.23 -1.05
C VAL A 155 -2.15 10.52 -0.60
N GLY A 156 -1.40 11.61 -0.43
CA GLY A 156 -1.95 12.93 -0.09
C GLY A 156 -3.00 13.46 -1.08
N ALA A 157 -3.00 13.00 -2.33
CA ALA A 157 -4.00 13.38 -3.33
C ALA A 157 -5.35 12.63 -3.17
N LEU A 158 -5.39 11.58 -2.35
CA LEU A 158 -6.61 10.82 -2.04
C LEU A 158 -7.32 11.33 -0.78
N ARG A 159 -6.68 12.21 -0.02
CA ARG A 159 -7.27 12.79 1.18
C ARG A 159 -8.17 13.95 0.76
N PRO A 160 -9.38 14.09 1.32
CA PRO A 160 -10.12 15.33 1.16
C PRO A 160 -9.24 16.50 1.63
N PRO A 161 -9.32 17.68 0.99
CA PRO A 161 -8.65 18.86 1.53
C PRO A 161 -9.10 18.99 2.98
N ALA A 162 -8.13 19.10 3.90
CA ALA A 162 -8.44 19.31 5.31
C ALA A 162 -9.48 20.43 5.36
N ALA A 163 -10.64 20.16 5.96
CA ALA A 163 -11.57 21.23 6.28
C ALA A 163 -10.72 22.28 6.97
N ALA A 164 -10.58 23.46 6.36
CA ALA A 164 -9.75 24.52 6.88
C ALA A 164 -10.13 24.66 8.34
N SER A 165 -9.24 24.26 9.24
CA SER A 165 -9.48 24.44 10.65
C SER A 165 -9.63 25.93 10.82
N ALA A 166 -10.86 26.39 11.04
CA ALA A 166 -11.11 27.74 11.50
C ALA A 166 -10.26 27.90 12.76
N ARG A 167 -9.12 28.57 12.61
CA ARG A 167 -8.39 29.08 13.76
C ARG A 167 -9.23 30.26 14.27
N PRO A 168 -9.58 30.27 15.56
CA PRO A 168 -10.14 31.48 16.17
C PRO A 168 -9.13 32.63 16.11
#